data_AF-A0A6A6MWW9-F1
#
_entry.id   AF-A0A6A6MWW9-F1
#
_cell.length_a   1.000
_cell.length_b   1.000
_cell.length_c   1.000
_cell.angle_alpha   90.00
_cell.angle_beta   90.00
_cell.angle_gamma   90.00
#
_symmetry.space_group_name_H-M   'P 1'
#
loop_
_entity.id
_entity.type
_entity.pdbx_description
1 polymer ?
#
loop_
_entity_poly.entity_id
_entity_poly.type
_entity_poly.pdbx_seq_one_letter_code
_entity_poly.pdbx_strand_id
1 'polypeptide(L)'
;MLLFHYRNYQAYLKIYVLNHLGFGVYVDLSNKFRVSRNVFQYTNNGEERVVVGTLDLNQCLRLPDEITGKKPEGIGADFMRAYLSNVCVAKELQRHGLGYELVAESKIVAQEWGISDLYVHVAFENEPAKKLYTKSGFIYENDEPAWQARFLDRPRRLLLWIGISGGHDL
;
A
#
# COMPACT_ATOMS: atom_id res chain seq x y z
N MET A 1 -12.07 -22.84 -29.92
CA MET A 1 -11.26 -23.63 -28.97
C MET A 1 -9.79 -23.38 -29.30
N LEU A 2 -9.17 -22.40 -28.65
CA LEU A 2 -7.76 -22.05 -28.87
C LEU A 2 -7.01 -22.38 -27.58
N LEU A 3 -6.34 -23.53 -27.59
CA LEU A 3 -5.25 -23.82 -26.68
C LEU A 3 -4.12 -22.83 -26.99
N PHE A 4 -3.76 -21.99 -26.03
CA PHE A 4 -2.54 -21.22 -26.07
C PHE A 4 -1.69 -21.57 -24.85
N HIS A 5 -0.64 -22.33 -25.12
CA HIS A 5 0.40 -22.69 -24.18
C HIS A 5 1.32 -21.47 -24.00
N TYR A 6 1.28 -20.79 -22.86
CA TYR A 6 2.24 -19.71 -22.55
C TYR A 6 2.87 -19.93 -21.18
N ARG A 7 4.07 -20.48 -21.23
CA ARG A 7 4.99 -20.67 -20.09
C ARG A 7 5.77 -19.37 -19.85
N ASN A 8 5.99 -19.06 -18.58
CA ASN A 8 7.09 -18.24 -18.03
C ASN A 8 6.95 -16.70 -18.03
N TYR A 9 6.11 -16.15 -17.15
CA TYR A 9 6.34 -14.80 -16.60
C TYR A 9 6.17 -14.82 -15.09
N GLN A 10 7.13 -14.23 -14.37
CA GLN A 10 7.10 -14.07 -12.92
C GLN A 10 6.42 -12.74 -12.54
N ALA A 11 5.69 -12.72 -11.43
CA ALA A 11 4.91 -11.59 -10.96
C ALA A 11 5.69 -10.76 -9.92
N TYR A 12 5.75 -9.43 -10.10
CA TYR A 12 6.55 -8.55 -9.24
C TYR A 12 5.71 -7.50 -8.53
N LEU A 13 6.16 -7.10 -7.35
CA LEU A 13 5.56 -6.05 -6.55
C LEU A 13 6.55 -4.90 -6.38
N LYS A 14 6.11 -3.66 -6.56
CA LYS A 14 6.97 -2.49 -6.38
C LYS A 14 6.48 -1.67 -5.20
N ILE A 15 7.31 -1.56 -4.16
CA ILE A 15 7.07 -0.65 -3.06
C ILE A 15 7.89 0.63 -3.31
N TYR A 16 7.25 1.75 -3.64
CA TYR A 16 8.00 3.00 -3.66
C TYR A 16 8.16 3.49 -2.23
N VAL A 17 9.42 3.68 -1.85
CA VAL A 17 9.79 4.20 -0.54
C VAL A 17 10.28 5.61 -0.76
N LEU A 18 9.63 6.56 -0.11
CA LEU A 18 10.01 7.97 -0.13
C LEU A 18 10.43 8.35 1.29
N ASN A 19 11.66 7.97 1.63
CA ASN A 19 12.38 8.55 2.76
C ASN A 19 13.16 9.78 2.29
N HIS A 20 13.66 10.59 3.23
CA HIS A 20 14.44 11.82 2.97
C HIS A 20 15.69 11.59 2.08
N LEU A 21 16.01 10.33 1.78
CA LEU A 21 17.15 9.86 0.99
C LEU A 21 16.79 9.31 -0.41
N GLY A 22 15.50 9.18 -0.77
CA GLY A 22 15.09 8.84 -2.15
C GLY A 22 15.30 7.38 -2.62
N PHE A 23 15.49 6.42 -1.71
CA PHE A 23 15.67 5.01 -2.07
C PHE A 23 14.34 4.26 -2.11
N GLY A 24 14.00 3.60 -3.23
CA GLY A 24 12.88 2.66 -3.35
C GLY A 24 13.31 1.21 -3.04
N VAL A 25 12.47 0.45 -2.33
CA VAL A 25 12.73 -0.98 -2.00
C VAL A 25 11.88 -1.87 -2.91
N TYR A 26 12.50 -2.86 -3.56
CA TYR A 26 11.79 -3.85 -4.38
C TYR A 26 11.61 -5.14 -3.57
N VAL A 27 10.37 -5.63 -3.46
CA VAL A 27 10.05 -6.92 -2.81
C VAL A 27 9.59 -7.91 -3.87
N ASP A 28 10.27 -9.05 -3.98
CA ASP A 28 10.01 -10.09 -4.97
C ASP A 28 9.03 -11.14 -4.42
N LEU A 29 7.84 -11.25 -5.02
CA LEU A 29 6.80 -12.24 -4.66
C LEU A 29 6.58 -13.30 -5.74
N SER A 30 7.54 -13.46 -6.66
CA SER A 30 7.45 -14.31 -7.84
C SER A 30 7.10 -15.79 -7.57
N ASN A 31 7.39 -16.29 -6.37
CA ASN A 31 7.08 -17.66 -5.97
C ASN A 31 5.58 -17.93 -5.68
N LYS A 32 4.72 -16.89 -5.68
CA LYS A 32 3.31 -17.05 -5.28
C LYS A 32 2.26 -16.84 -6.38
N PHE A 33 2.56 -16.14 -7.49
CA PHE A 33 1.53 -15.76 -8.48
C PHE A 33 2.03 -15.73 -9.94
N ARG A 34 1.14 -15.98 -10.92
CA ARG A 34 1.38 -15.95 -12.38
C ARG A 34 0.44 -14.97 -13.08
N VAL A 35 0.89 -14.29 -14.14
CA VAL A 35 0.15 -13.16 -14.77
C VAL A 35 0.11 -13.21 -16.30
N SER A 36 -1.01 -12.77 -16.87
CA SER A 36 -1.23 -12.59 -18.32
C SER A 36 -1.59 -11.14 -18.69
N ARG A 37 -0.57 -10.34 -19.09
CA ARG A 37 -0.61 -9.01 -19.77
C ARG A 37 -1.24 -7.79 -19.06
N ASN A 38 -0.87 -6.59 -19.58
CA ASN A 38 -1.15 -5.21 -19.14
C ASN A 38 -0.38 -4.68 -17.93
N VAL A 39 0.94 -4.86 -17.93
CA VAL A 39 1.72 -4.61 -16.75
C VAL A 39 3.11 -4.08 -17.10
N PHE A 40 3.64 -3.12 -16.30
CA PHE A 40 4.95 -2.50 -16.52
C PHE A 40 6.06 -3.57 -16.51
N GLN A 41 6.87 -3.59 -17.56
CA GLN A 41 7.96 -4.54 -17.74
C GLN A 41 9.30 -3.90 -17.39
N TYR A 42 10.17 -4.65 -16.71
CA TYR A 42 11.56 -4.24 -16.50
C TYR A 42 12.47 -5.46 -16.53
N THR A 43 13.75 -5.24 -16.81
CA THR A 43 14.77 -6.29 -16.79
C THR A 43 15.54 -6.20 -15.48
N ASN A 44 15.62 -7.30 -14.74
CA ASN A 44 16.49 -7.42 -13.57
C ASN A 44 17.31 -8.70 -13.70
N ASN A 45 18.63 -8.61 -13.56
CA ASN A 45 19.56 -9.74 -13.69
C ASN A 45 19.35 -10.59 -14.97
N GLY A 46 18.91 -9.97 -16.07
CA GLY A 46 18.67 -10.65 -17.35
C GLY A 46 17.31 -11.35 -17.49
N GLU A 47 16.45 -11.31 -16.47
CA GLU A 47 15.08 -11.85 -16.52
C GLU A 47 14.08 -10.76 -16.86
N GLU A 48 13.10 -11.07 -17.73
CA GLU A 48 11.95 -10.20 -17.98
C GLU A 48 10.94 -10.29 -16.83
N ARG A 49 10.68 -9.12 -16.24
CA ARG A 49 9.86 -8.99 -15.03
C ARG A 49 8.66 -8.08 -15.27
N VAL A 50 7.55 -8.40 -14.60
CA VAL A 50 6.23 -7.77 -14.79
C VAL A 50 5.66 -7.26 -13.44
N VAL A 51 5.43 -5.95 -13.27
CA VAL A 51 5.00 -5.31 -11.99
C VAL A 51 3.48 -5.28 -11.78
N VAL A 52 2.95 -6.25 -11.06
CA VAL A 52 1.51 -6.58 -11.06
C VAL A 52 0.73 -5.95 -9.90
N GLY A 53 1.46 -5.30 -9.00
CA GLY A 53 0.91 -4.46 -7.94
C GLY A 53 1.94 -3.47 -7.43
N THR A 54 1.44 -2.38 -6.86
CA THR A 54 2.24 -1.28 -6.30
C THR A 54 1.67 -0.83 -4.98
N LEU A 55 2.52 -0.29 -4.11
CA LEU A 55 2.15 0.44 -2.90
C LEU A 55 3.29 1.41 -2.61
N ASP A 56 2.96 2.60 -2.14
CA ASP A 56 3.97 3.56 -1.69
C ASP A 56 3.89 3.66 -0.17
N LEU A 57 5.05 3.60 0.49
CA LEU A 57 5.19 3.74 1.93
C LEU A 57 6.03 4.98 2.23
N ASN A 58 5.41 5.99 2.82
CA ASN A 58 6.03 7.31 3.03
C ASN A 58 6.11 7.63 4.53
N GLN A 59 7.32 7.77 5.07
CA GLN A 59 7.54 8.20 6.46
C GLN A 59 7.51 9.73 6.56
N CYS A 60 6.98 10.28 7.65
CA CYS A 60 6.97 11.72 7.95
C CYS A 60 6.30 12.63 6.91
N LEU A 61 5.56 12.07 5.94
CA LEU A 61 4.95 12.88 4.89
C LEU A 61 3.63 13.46 5.39
N ARG A 62 3.66 14.72 5.82
CA ARG A 62 2.44 15.53 5.95
C ARG A 62 2.06 16.02 4.56
N LEU A 63 0.96 15.51 4.04
CA LEU A 63 0.40 16.01 2.79
C LEU A 63 -0.35 17.33 3.08
N PRO A 64 -0.06 18.43 2.36
CA PRO A 64 -0.81 19.68 2.48
C PRO A 64 -2.30 19.45 2.24
N ASP A 65 -3.15 20.16 3.00
CA ASP A 65 -4.62 20.10 2.88
C ASP A 65 -5.27 18.73 3.14
N GLU A 66 -4.52 17.84 3.79
CA GLU A 66 -4.95 16.47 4.07
C GLU A 66 -5.15 16.24 5.57
N ILE A 67 -6.10 15.36 5.88
CA ILE A 67 -6.43 15.05 7.26
C ILE A 67 -5.34 14.16 7.80
N THR A 68 -4.59 14.72 8.74
CA THR A 68 -3.58 13.94 9.45
C THR A 68 -4.21 13.40 10.72
N GLY A 69 -4.09 12.09 10.91
CA GLY A 69 -4.53 11.42 12.13
C GLY A 69 -3.80 11.94 13.37
N LYS A 70 -4.33 11.62 14.55
CA LYS A 70 -3.71 11.94 15.83
C LYS A 70 -2.79 10.82 16.33
N LYS A 71 -2.81 9.64 15.71
CA LYS A 71 -1.98 8.49 16.11
C LYS A 71 -0.64 8.43 15.36
N PRO A 72 0.46 8.00 16.02
CA PRO A 72 0.58 7.84 17.47
C PRO A 72 0.57 9.21 18.16
N GLU A 73 0.31 9.26 19.47
CA GLU A 73 0.35 10.51 20.25
C GLU A 73 1.71 10.66 20.93
N GLY A 74 2.23 11.89 21.03
CA GLY A 74 3.45 12.19 21.78
C GLY A 74 4.56 12.86 20.97
N ILE A 75 5.69 13.11 21.63
CA ILE A 75 6.88 13.74 21.02
C ILE A 75 7.51 12.75 20.04
N GLY A 76 7.75 13.18 18.80
CA GLY A 76 8.32 12.32 17.75
C GLY A 76 7.31 11.45 17.02
N ALA A 77 6.01 11.58 17.32
CA ALA A 77 4.93 10.79 16.70
C ALA A 77 4.93 10.81 15.16
N ASP A 78 5.27 11.96 14.55
CA ASP A 78 5.34 12.08 13.09
C ASP A 78 6.40 11.15 12.47
N PHE A 79 7.49 10.84 13.21
CA PHE A 79 8.55 9.94 12.78
C PHE A 79 8.20 8.46 12.99
N MET A 80 7.25 8.18 13.86
CA MET A 80 6.81 6.83 14.20
C MET A 80 5.66 6.34 13.31
N ARG A 81 5.22 7.16 12.35
CA ARG A 81 4.12 6.83 11.42
C ARG A 81 4.54 6.86 9.95
N ALA A 82 3.90 6.01 9.15
CA ALA A 82 4.00 6.07 7.70
C ALA A 82 2.66 5.94 6.98
N TYR A 83 2.60 6.57 5.80
CA TYR A 83 1.43 6.65 4.96
C TYR A 83 1.50 5.65 3.81
N LEU A 84 0.43 4.88 3.65
CA LEU A 84 0.23 4.01 2.50
C LEU A 84 -0.51 4.80 1.40
N SER A 85 0.05 4.83 0.20
CA SER A 85 -0.59 5.40 -0.99
C SER A 85 -0.40 4.53 -2.22
N ASN A 86 -1.11 4.86 -3.30
CA ASN A 86 -0.95 4.22 -4.62
C ASN A 86 -1.00 2.68 -4.58
N VAL A 87 -1.82 2.13 -3.66
CA VAL A 87 -2.05 0.69 -3.52
C VAL A 87 -2.91 0.20 -4.67
N CYS A 88 -2.27 -0.46 -5.63
CA CYS A 88 -2.89 -0.89 -6.87
C CYS A 88 -2.53 -2.34 -7.16
N VAL A 89 -3.47 -3.08 -7.75
CA VAL A 89 -3.27 -4.43 -8.26
C VAL A 89 -3.83 -4.49 -9.67
N ALA A 90 -3.08 -5.08 -10.60
CA ALA A 90 -3.51 -5.31 -11.98
C ALA A 90 -4.89 -5.97 -12.00
N LYS A 91 -5.78 -5.45 -12.85
CA LYS A 91 -7.22 -5.77 -12.83
C LYS A 91 -7.49 -7.27 -12.91
N GLU A 92 -6.72 -7.96 -13.72
CA GLU A 92 -6.78 -9.40 -14.01
C GLU A 92 -6.44 -10.26 -12.79
N LEU A 93 -5.76 -9.71 -11.78
CA LEU A 93 -5.29 -10.42 -10.59
C LEU A 93 -5.92 -9.91 -9.30
N GLN A 94 -6.84 -8.96 -9.40
CA GLN A 94 -7.62 -8.54 -8.25
C GLN A 94 -8.37 -9.74 -7.68
N ARG A 95 -8.69 -9.68 -6.38
CA ARG A 95 -9.41 -10.74 -5.65
C ARG A 95 -8.65 -12.07 -5.49
N HIS A 96 -7.35 -12.11 -5.78
CA HIS A 96 -6.47 -13.26 -5.56
C HIS A 96 -5.52 -13.12 -4.36
N GLY A 97 -5.73 -12.11 -3.50
CA GLY A 97 -4.92 -11.93 -2.30
C GLY A 97 -3.78 -10.91 -2.41
N LEU A 98 -3.39 -10.50 -3.63
CA LEU A 98 -2.25 -9.60 -3.85
C LEU A 98 -2.30 -8.28 -3.07
N GLY A 99 -3.49 -7.69 -2.91
CA GLY A 99 -3.64 -6.47 -2.11
C GLY A 99 -3.33 -6.69 -0.63
N TYR A 100 -3.65 -7.87 -0.08
CA TYR A 100 -3.32 -8.23 1.29
C TYR A 100 -1.82 -8.46 1.46
N GLU A 101 -1.19 -9.14 0.49
CA GLU A 101 0.27 -9.34 0.48
C GLU A 101 1.01 -7.99 0.43
N LEU A 102 0.57 -7.07 -0.44
CA LEU A 102 1.07 -5.68 -0.48
C LEU A 102 1.05 -4.99 0.89
N VAL A 103 -0.08 -5.07 1.58
CA VAL A 103 -0.27 -4.44 2.90
C VAL A 103 0.48 -5.19 4.00
N ALA A 104 0.67 -6.50 3.87
CA ALA A 104 1.46 -7.29 4.82
C ALA A 104 2.96 -6.95 4.71
N GLU A 105 3.49 -6.92 3.49
CA GLU A 105 4.89 -6.55 3.23
C GLU A 105 5.19 -5.11 3.68
N SER A 106 4.27 -4.17 3.47
CA SER A 106 4.49 -2.79 3.91
C SER A 106 4.58 -2.66 5.43
N LYS A 107 3.92 -3.53 6.21
CA LYS A 107 4.06 -3.57 7.67
C LYS A 107 5.45 -4.04 8.09
N ILE A 108 5.97 -5.07 7.44
CA ILE A 108 7.32 -5.60 7.71
C ILE A 108 8.35 -4.51 7.44
N VAL A 109 8.29 -3.89 6.25
CA VAL A 109 9.19 -2.79 5.87
C VAL A 109 9.07 -1.60 6.84
N ALA A 110 7.86 -1.26 7.27
CA ALA A 110 7.66 -0.19 8.25
C ALA A 110 8.29 -0.53 9.61
N GLN A 111 8.10 -1.76 10.11
CA GLN A 111 8.71 -2.21 11.36
C GLN A 111 10.24 -2.15 11.31
N GLU A 112 10.86 -2.52 10.18
CA GLU A 112 12.31 -2.42 9.97
C GLU A 112 12.83 -0.97 10.05
N TRP A 113 12.00 0.03 9.73
CA TRP A 113 12.35 1.44 9.87
C TRP A 113 12.03 2.01 11.27
N GLY A 114 11.56 1.18 12.19
CA GLY A 114 11.12 1.61 13.51
C GLY A 114 9.79 2.37 13.50
N ILE A 115 9.00 2.24 12.43
CA ILE A 115 7.65 2.80 12.36
C ILE A 115 6.71 1.88 13.14
N SER A 116 5.95 2.47 14.06
CA SER A 116 4.99 1.77 14.91
C SER A 116 3.56 1.87 14.42
N ASP A 117 3.28 2.78 13.47
CA ASP A 117 1.93 3.15 13.08
C ASP A 117 1.81 3.35 11.56
N LEU A 118 0.77 2.78 10.97
CA LEU A 118 0.45 2.98 9.55
C LEU A 118 -0.91 3.64 9.41
N TYR A 119 -1.04 4.48 8.38
CA TYR A 119 -2.32 5.10 8.06
C TYR A 119 -2.55 5.22 6.55
N VAL A 120 -3.82 5.32 6.16
CA VAL A 120 -4.23 5.42 4.76
C VAL A 120 -5.52 6.22 4.61
N HIS A 121 -5.61 6.96 3.50
CA HIS A 121 -6.87 7.57 3.08
C HIS A 121 -7.62 6.68 2.10
N VAL A 122 -8.92 6.53 2.31
CA VAL A 122 -9.80 5.75 1.44
C VAL A 122 -10.99 6.59 1.05
N ALA A 123 -11.26 6.72 -0.26
CA ALA A 123 -12.49 7.37 -0.72
C ALA A 123 -13.72 6.67 -0.12
N PHE A 124 -14.68 7.45 0.35
CA PHE A 124 -15.84 6.97 1.11
C PHE A 124 -16.62 5.88 0.35
N GLU A 125 -16.73 6.01 -0.97
CA GLU A 125 -17.43 5.07 -1.85
C GLU A 125 -16.56 3.87 -2.30
N ASN A 126 -15.26 3.84 -1.96
CA ASN A 126 -14.36 2.77 -2.39
C ASN A 126 -14.48 1.53 -1.48
N GLU A 127 -15.59 0.81 -1.61
CA GLU A 127 -15.89 -0.42 -0.86
C GLU A 127 -14.80 -1.51 -0.95
N PRO A 128 -14.19 -1.78 -2.12
CA PRO A 128 -13.10 -2.75 -2.21
C PRO A 128 -11.91 -2.38 -1.34
N ALA A 129 -11.48 -1.11 -1.34
CA ALA A 129 -10.36 -0.65 -0.53
C ALA A 129 -10.69 -0.65 0.96
N LYS A 130 -11.90 -0.19 1.36
CA LYS A 130 -12.35 -0.28 2.75
C LYS A 130 -12.27 -1.72 3.27
N LYS A 131 -12.78 -2.69 2.50
CA LYS A 131 -12.71 -4.11 2.84
C LYS A 131 -11.27 -4.62 2.93
N LEU A 132 -10.40 -4.24 2.00
CA LEU A 132 -8.98 -4.60 2.02
C LEU A 132 -8.32 -4.15 3.34
N TYR A 133 -8.43 -2.87 3.69
CA TYR A 133 -7.75 -2.32 4.86
C TYR A 133 -8.36 -2.83 6.17
N THR A 134 -9.69 -2.87 6.29
CA THR A 134 -10.34 -3.39 7.51
C THR A 134 -9.99 -4.86 7.74
N LYS A 135 -9.98 -5.71 6.70
CA LYS A 135 -9.55 -7.10 6.84
C LYS A 135 -8.04 -7.25 7.07
N SER A 136 -7.26 -6.23 6.73
CA SER A 136 -5.83 -6.15 7.05
C SER A 136 -5.58 -5.59 8.46
N GLY A 137 -6.61 -5.32 9.27
CA GLY A 137 -6.50 -4.86 10.65
C GLY A 137 -6.53 -3.35 10.84
N PHE A 138 -6.71 -2.55 9.77
CA PHE A 138 -6.90 -1.11 9.92
C PHE A 138 -8.27 -0.80 10.52
N ILE A 139 -8.29 0.14 11.47
CA ILE A 139 -9.49 0.68 12.08
C ILE A 139 -9.75 2.10 11.62
N TYR A 140 -11.00 2.55 11.74
CA TYR A 140 -11.37 3.94 11.47
C TYR A 140 -10.72 4.88 12.50
N GLU A 141 -10.12 5.97 12.03
CA GLU A 141 -9.56 7.02 12.88
C GLU A 141 -10.34 8.34 12.76
N ASN A 142 -10.62 8.77 11.52
CA ASN A 142 -11.31 10.03 11.25
C ASN A 142 -11.92 10.04 9.85
N ASP A 143 -12.73 11.04 9.51
CA ASP A 143 -13.16 11.31 8.14
C ASP A 143 -13.12 12.78 7.78
N GLU A 144 -13.10 13.02 6.48
CA GLU A 144 -13.10 14.35 5.92
C GLU A 144 -14.44 15.06 6.05
N PRO A 145 -14.45 16.30 6.58
CA PRO A 145 -15.65 17.12 6.55
C PRO A 145 -16.16 17.27 5.11
N ALA A 146 -17.45 17.03 4.90
CA ALA A 146 -18.05 17.07 3.57
C ALA A 146 -17.85 18.42 2.86
N TRP A 147 -17.77 19.53 3.60
CA TRP A 147 -17.50 20.85 3.04
C TRP A 147 -16.07 20.98 2.49
N GLN A 148 -15.08 20.39 3.16
CA GLN A 148 -13.68 20.40 2.73
C GLN A 148 -13.52 19.58 1.45
N ALA A 149 -14.11 18.39 1.39
CA ALA A 149 -14.10 17.55 0.19
C ALA A 149 -14.73 18.25 -1.02
N ARG A 150 -15.85 18.97 -0.82
CA ARG A 150 -16.51 19.76 -1.86
C ARG A 150 -15.65 20.94 -2.32
N PHE A 151 -15.01 21.65 -1.40
CA PHE A 151 -14.10 22.76 -1.73
C PHE A 151 -12.91 22.29 -2.57
N LEU A 152 -12.40 21.08 -2.29
CA LEU A 152 -11.27 20.46 -2.99
C LEU A 152 -11.68 19.66 -4.24
N ASP A 153 -12.96 19.69 -4.64
CA ASP A 153 -13.53 18.95 -5.78
C ASP A 153 -13.09 17.47 -5.85
N ARG A 154 -13.11 16.78 -4.70
CA ARG A 154 -12.73 15.36 -4.62
C ARG A 154 -13.69 14.54 -3.75
N PRO A 155 -13.74 13.21 -3.95
CA PRO A 155 -14.53 12.35 -3.08
C PRO A 155 -14.11 12.52 -1.62
N ARG A 156 -15.09 12.55 -0.71
CA ARG A 156 -14.83 12.50 0.73
C ARG A 156 -13.99 11.28 1.07
N ARG A 157 -12.97 11.42 1.92
CA ARG A 157 -12.13 10.31 2.35
C ARG A 157 -12.28 9.99 3.84
N LEU A 158 -12.12 8.71 4.14
CA LEU A 158 -11.92 8.17 5.48
C LEU A 158 -10.42 8.06 5.73
N LEU A 159 -10.00 8.34 6.95
CA LEU A 159 -8.69 8.04 7.47
C LEU A 159 -8.75 6.75 8.28
N LEU A 160 -7.97 5.75 7.87
CA LEU A 160 -7.84 4.48 8.57
C LEU A 160 -6.42 4.34 9.13
N TRP A 161 -6.28 3.66 10.26
CA TRP A 161 -5.04 3.52 11.01
C TRP A 161 -4.86 2.10 11.56
N ILE A 162 -3.60 1.68 11.75
CA ILE A 162 -3.24 0.47 12.49
C ILE A 162 -1.92 0.69 13.25
N GLY A 163 -1.89 0.23 14.50
CA GLY A 163 -0.64 0.05 15.24
C GLY A 163 0.01 -1.29 14.87
N ILE A 164 1.29 -1.26 14.53
CA ILE A 164 2.11 -2.42 14.11
C ILE A 164 3.25 -2.74 15.09
N SER A 165 3.34 -1.99 16.19
CA SER A 165 4.27 -2.24 17.29
C SER A 165 3.70 -3.35 18.21
N GLY A 166 4.21 -4.57 18.07
CA GLY A 166 3.83 -5.69 18.96
C GLY A 166 3.93 -7.11 18.40
N GLY A 167 4.82 -7.38 17.43
CA GLY A 167 4.90 -8.70 16.77
C GLY A 167 6.29 -9.30 16.72
N HIS A 168 7.00 -9.36 17.85
CA HIS A 168 8.08 -10.33 18.06
C HIS A 168 7.62 -11.34 19.11
N ASP A 169 6.56 -12.08 18.80
CA ASP A 169 6.37 -13.38 19.45
C ASP A 169 7.03 -14.41 18.54
N LEU A 170 8.29 -14.73 18.89
CA LEU A 170 9.00 -15.93 18.45
C LEU A 170 8.35 -17.18 19.06
#